data_AF-A0A2D9G0C5-F1
#
_entry.id   AF-A0A2D9G0C5-F1
#
_cell.length_a   1.000
_cell.length_b   1.000
_cell.length_c   1.000
_cell.angle_alpha   90.00
_cell.angle_beta   90.00
_cell.angle_gamma   90.00
#
_symmetry.space_group_name_H-M   'P 1'
#
loop_
_entity.id
_entity.type
_entity.pdbx_description
1 polymer ?
#
loop_
_entity_poly.entity_id
_entity_poly.type
_entity_poly.pdbx_seq_one_letter_code
_entity_poly.pdbx_strand_id
1 'polypeptide(L)'
;MSSESNIMANERLDDSLIREYLQENPDFFTRNDDLLTQLQFQHSEKGAVSLIERQQQKLRLRVNQLEEEITELMINARRNEAIFSAYSNLYVRLLRCQSLTQVLEELENTFENELEMPALSLKFFDSPVELDEQYSFASDTHKKLLSKRFNDSSIYLGRLTEQEHKLLFQDEDIASVALLLLGDNGELGMLAVGNTNASHFEPAMDKLLINQLQALLSALLPGLLKNHEAA
;
A
#
# COMPACT_ATOMS: atom_id res chain seq x y z
N MET A 1 -74.78 -32.27 40.44
CA MET A 1 -74.39 -32.61 39.05
C MET A 1 -73.63 -31.41 38.52
N SER A 2 -72.30 -31.55 38.50
CA SER A 2 -71.25 -30.57 38.15
C SER A 2 -71.42 -30.11 36.70
N SER A 3 -71.46 -28.83 36.32
CA SER A 3 -70.53 -27.70 36.52
C SER A 3 -69.18 -27.92 35.83
N GLU A 4 -69.16 -27.42 34.59
CA GLU A 4 -68.07 -26.73 33.88
C GLU A 4 -66.78 -27.50 33.53
N SER A 5 -66.72 -27.85 32.24
CA SER A 5 -65.70 -27.36 31.31
C SER A 5 -64.24 -27.42 31.77
N ASN A 6 -63.51 -28.43 31.28
CA ASN A 6 -62.09 -28.21 30.99
C ASN A 6 -61.77 -28.75 29.60
N ILE A 7 -62.05 -27.90 28.61
CA ILE A 7 -61.50 -27.98 27.27
C ILE A 7 -60.02 -27.61 27.42
N MET A 8 -59.16 -28.59 27.70
CA MET A 8 -57.73 -28.43 27.42
C MET A 8 -57.51 -28.94 26.01
N ALA A 9 -57.90 -28.09 25.07
CA ALA A 9 -57.48 -28.17 23.70
C ALA A 9 -55.95 -28.26 23.68
N ASN A 10 -55.45 -29.14 22.83
CA ASN A 10 -54.05 -29.31 22.51
C ASN A 10 -53.55 -28.03 21.79
N GLU A 11 -53.38 -26.93 22.52
CA GLU A 11 -52.72 -25.72 22.04
C GLU A 11 -51.24 -26.05 21.92
N ARG A 12 -50.84 -26.55 20.76
CA ARG A 12 -49.46 -26.47 20.34
C ARG A 12 -49.13 -24.97 20.31
N LEU A 13 -48.37 -24.50 21.31
CA LEU A 13 -47.78 -23.17 21.25
C LEU A 13 -47.08 -23.04 19.89
N ASP A 14 -47.30 -21.91 19.22
CA ASP A 14 -46.63 -21.61 17.96
C ASP A 14 -45.12 -21.45 18.23
N ASP A 15 -44.30 -22.17 17.47
CA ASP A 15 -42.85 -22.10 17.52
C ASP A 15 -42.34 -20.66 17.35
N SER A 16 -43.08 -19.85 16.58
CA SER A 16 -42.78 -18.44 16.34
C SER A 16 -42.86 -17.62 17.64
N LEU A 17 -43.86 -17.91 18.46
CA LEU A 17 -44.08 -17.24 19.75
C LEU A 17 -43.01 -17.65 20.78
N ILE A 18 -42.66 -18.94 20.81
CA ILE A 18 -41.59 -19.46 21.67
C ILE A 18 -40.25 -18.80 21.31
N ARG A 19 -39.98 -18.65 20.00
CA ARG A 19 -38.77 -18.01 19.50
C ARG A 19 -38.68 -16.55 19.91
N GLU A 20 -39.73 -15.78 19.72
CA GLU A 20 -39.79 -14.36 20.09
C GLU A 20 -39.60 -14.20 21.60
N TYR A 21 -40.27 -15.02 22.40
CA TYR A 21 -40.13 -15.02 23.86
C TYR A 21 -38.70 -15.32 24.34
N LEU A 22 -38.03 -16.31 23.75
CA LEU A 22 -36.63 -16.62 24.09
C LEU A 22 -35.64 -15.54 23.62
N GLN A 23 -35.96 -14.80 22.55
CA GLN A 23 -35.16 -13.66 22.09
C GLN A 23 -35.28 -12.47 23.05
N GLU A 24 -36.48 -12.21 23.56
CA GLU A 24 -36.72 -11.14 24.52
C GLU A 24 -36.22 -11.47 25.94
N ASN A 25 -35.98 -12.76 26.25
CA ASN A 25 -35.56 -13.23 27.57
C ASN A 25 -34.28 -14.09 27.49
N PRO A 26 -33.10 -13.49 27.22
CA PRO A 26 -31.86 -14.23 26.98
C PRO A 26 -31.35 -15.02 28.20
N ASP A 27 -31.71 -14.59 29.40
CA ASP A 27 -31.36 -15.19 30.69
C ASP A 27 -32.37 -16.24 31.16
N PHE A 28 -33.39 -16.56 30.35
CA PHE A 28 -34.40 -17.59 30.65
C PHE A 28 -33.78 -18.94 31.04
N PHE A 29 -32.76 -19.40 30.31
CA PHE A 29 -32.08 -20.67 30.59
C PHE A 29 -31.15 -20.61 31.80
N THR A 30 -30.69 -19.41 32.19
CA THR A 30 -29.92 -19.22 33.43
C THR A 30 -30.83 -19.30 34.66
N ARG A 31 -32.10 -18.86 34.53
CA ARG A 31 -33.10 -18.93 35.61
C ARG A 31 -33.75 -20.31 35.77
N ASN A 32 -33.69 -21.15 34.74
CA ASN A 32 -34.30 -22.48 34.69
C ASN A 32 -33.25 -23.54 34.29
N ASP A 33 -32.20 -23.66 35.09
CA ASP A 33 -31.05 -24.56 34.83
C ASP A 33 -31.45 -26.06 34.90
N ASP A 34 -32.50 -26.35 35.68
CA ASP A 34 -33.15 -27.65 35.76
C ASP A 34 -33.80 -28.07 34.43
N LEU A 35 -34.39 -27.13 33.69
CA LEU A 35 -34.90 -27.38 32.33
C LEU A 35 -33.75 -27.68 31.35
N LEU A 36 -32.60 -27.02 31.51
CA LEU A 36 -31.43 -27.28 30.65
C LEU A 36 -30.91 -28.72 30.80
N THR A 37 -30.98 -29.24 32.02
CA THR A 37 -30.55 -30.60 32.37
C THR A 37 -31.55 -31.67 31.92
N GLN A 38 -32.85 -31.31 31.89
CA GLN A 38 -33.94 -32.19 31.46
C GLN A 38 -34.20 -32.16 29.95
N LEU A 39 -33.71 -31.14 29.25
CA LEU A 39 -33.70 -31.07 27.78
C LEU A 39 -32.78 -32.17 27.23
N GLN A 40 -33.35 -33.35 27.05
CA GLN A 40 -32.75 -34.40 26.27
C GLN A 40 -32.83 -33.99 24.80
N PHE A 41 -31.75 -33.39 24.29
CA PHE A 41 -31.54 -33.29 22.86
C PHE A 41 -31.35 -34.72 22.32
N GLN A 42 -32.45 -35.34 21.93
CA GLN A 42 -32.38 -36.55 21.11
C GLN A 42 -31.72 -36.12 19.80
N HIS A 43 -30.42 -36.40 19.70
CA HIS A 43 -29.67 -36.29 18.45
C HIS A 43 -30.19 -37.37 17.51
N SER A 44 -31.35 -37.12 16.89
CA SER A 44 -31.92 -37.99 15.87
C SER A 44 -31.16 -37.88 14.55
N GLU A 45 -30.38 -36.82 14.35
CA GLU A 45 -29.46 -36.68 13.22
C GLU A 45 -28.16 -35.98 13.64
N LYS A 46 -27.04 -36.42 13.07
CA LYS A 46 -25.70 -35.82 13.21
C LYS A 46 -25.69 -34.35 12.75
N GLY A 47 -26.17 -33.40 13.55
CA GLY A 47 -26.22 -32.01 13.09
C GLY A 47 -26.78 -30.91 13.99
N ALA A 48 -27.18 -31.17 15.25
CA ALA A 48 -27.68 -30.10 16.12
C ALA A 48 -26.52 -29.52 16.99
N VAL A 49 -25.75 -28.60 16.43
CA VAL A 49 -24.64 -27.90 17.12
C VAL A 49 -25.20 -27.04 18.25
N SER A 50 -24.66 -27.16 19.48
CA SER A 50 -25.07 -26.33 20.62
C SER A 50 -24.86 -24.84 20.31
N LEU A 51 -25.77 -23.97 20.75
CA LEU A 51 -25.62 -22.51 20.58
C LEU A 51 -24.27 -22.00 21.12
N ILE A 52 -23.78 -22.61 22.20
CA ILE A 52 -22.48 -22.31 22.81
C ILE A 52 -21.34 -22.78 21.91
N GLU A 53 -21.43 -23.97 21.31
CA GLU A 53 -20.42 -24.47 20.36
C GLU A 53 -20.36 -23.60 19.11
N ARG A 54 -21.52 -23.18 18.58
CA ARG A 54 -21.59 -22.27 17.43
C ARG A 54 -21.04 -20.88 17.77
N GLN A 55 -21.28 -20.38 18.99
CA GLN A 55 -20.70 -19.12 19.47
C GLN A 55 -19.18 -19.23 19.63
N GLN A 56 -18.68 -20.33 20.19
CA GLN A 56 -17.25 -20.60 20.31
C GLN A 56 -16.59 -20.71 18.93
N GLN A 57 -17.24 -21.39 17.98
CA GLN A 57 -16.74 -21.48 16.60
C GLN A 57 -16.67 -20.11 15.93
N LYS A 58 -17.70 -19.26 16.08
CA LYS A 58 -17.68 -17.87 15.58
C LYS A 58 -16.56 -17.05 16.20
N LEU A 59 -16.33 -17.18 17.51
CA LEU A 59 -15.24 -16.49 18.20
C LEU A 59 -13.87 -16.96 17.68
N ARG A 60 -13.66 -18.25 17.50
CA ARG A 60 -12.41 -18.79 16.91
C ARG A 60 -12.18 -18.25 15.50
N LEU A 61 -13.21 -18.23 14.65
CA LEU A 61 -13.12 -17.64 13.32
C LEU A 61 -12.75 -16.15 13.38
N ARG A 62 -13.34 -15.39 14.31
CA ARG A 62 -13.02 -13.97 14.47
C ARG A 62 -11.60 -13.75 14.98
N VAL A 63 -11.11 -14.58 15.91
CA VAL A 63 -9.73 -14.53 16.39
C VAL A 63 -8.77 -14.79 15.23
N ASN A 64 -8.99 -15.86 14.45
CA ASN A 64 -8.13 -16.16 13.30
C ASN A 64 -8.13 -15.01 12.29
N GLN A 65 -9.29 -14.43 11.98
CA GLN A 65 -9.38 -13.29 11.08
C GLN A 65 -8.61 -12.06 11.62
N LEU A 66 -8.70 -11.79 12.92
CA LEU A 66 -7.94 -10.69 13.54
C LEU A 66 -6.43 -10.97 13.54
N GLU A 67 -6.01 -12.21 13.74
CA GLU A 67 -4.61 -12.62 13.66
C GLU A 67 -4.05 -12.45 12.24
N GLU A 68 -4.84 -12.78 11.20
CA GLU A 68 -4.52 -12.53 9.80
C GLU A 68 -4.39 -11.01 9.53
N GLU A 69 -5.38 -10.22 9.93
CA GLU A 69 -5.36 -8.75 9.80
C GLU A 69 -4.13 -8.12 10.49
N ILE A 70 -3.80 -8.55 11.72
CA ILE A 70 -2.61 -8.09 12.44
C ILE A 70 -1.34 -8.50 11.70
N THR A 71 -1.28 -9.71 11.17
CA THR A 71 -0.11 -10.21 10.43
C THR A 71 0.14 -9.36 9.18
N GLU A 72 -0.92 -9.05 8.41
CA GLU A 72 -0.82 -8.16 7.26
C GLU A 72 -0.34 -6.75 7.65
N LEU A 73 -0.89 -6.18 8.72
CA LEU A 73 -0.45 -4.88 9.24
C LEU A 73 1.03 -4.89 9.63
N MET A 74 1.49 -5.97 10.28
CA MET A 74 2.89 -6.13 10.68
C MET A 74 3.82 -6.28 9.47
N ILE A 75 3.41 -7.01 8.44
CA ILE A 75 4.18 -7.13 7.18
C ILE A 75 4.32 -5.76 6.52
N ASN A 76 3.21 -5.01 6.41
CA ASN A 76 3.22 -3.66 5.84
C ASN A 76 4.07 -2.69 6.65
N ALA A 77 3.99 -2.75 7.99
CA ALA A 77 4.81 -1.92 8.87
C ALA A 77 6.31 -2.20 8.69
N ARG A 78 6.72 -3.49 8.63
CA ARG A 78 8.12 -3.87 8.38
C ARG A 78 8.62 -3.41 7.02
N ARG A 79 7.79 -3.55 5.98
CA ARG A 79 8.12 -3.06 4.65
C ARG A 79 8.31 -1.54 4.65
N ASN A 80 7.42 -0.79 5.29
CA ASN A 80 7.53 0.66 5.37
C ASN A 80 8.76 1.10 6.16
N GLU A 81 9.09 0.41 7.26
CA GLU A 81 10.31 0.66 8.03
C GLU A 81 11.58 0.41 7.20
N ALA A 82 11.61 -0.67 6.41
CA ALA A 82 12.73 -0.96 5.51
C ALA A 82 12.91 0.13 4.45
N ILE A 83 11.81 0.56 3.81
CA ILE A 83 11.84 1.67 2.83
C ILE A 83 12.36 2.95 3.51
N PHE A 84 11.83 3.31 4.68
CA PHE A 84 12.27 4.49 5.41
C PHE A 84 13.77 4.45 5.77
N SER A 85 14.26 3.29 6.20
CA SER A 85 15.67 3.06 6.52
C SER A 85 16.57 3.22 5.28
N ALA A 86 16.17 2.63 4.14
CA ALA A 86 16.89 2.76 2.88
C ALA A 86 17.02 4.22 2.43
N TYR A 87 15.92 4.98 2.45
CA TYR A 87 15.93 6.41 2.14
C TYR A 87 16.80 7.22 3.12
N SER A 88 16.71 6.94 4.41
CA SER A 88 17.53 7.62 5.43
C SER A 88 19.03 7.40 5.21
N ASN A 89 19.42 6.16 4.91
CA ASN A 89 20.81 5.83 4.60
C ASN A 89 21.27 6.46 3.28
N LEU A 90 20.41 6.45 2.25
CA LEU A 90 20.66 7.14 0.99
C LEU A 90 20.91 8.62 1.20
N TYR A 91 20.10 9.32 2.00
CA TYR A 91 20.30 10.75 2.26
C TYR A 91 21.68 11.05 2.85
N VAL A 92 22.14 10.23 3.80
CA VAL A 92 23.48 10.38 4.39
C VAL A 92 24.58 10.14 3.36
N ARG A 93 24.40 9.16 2.46
CA ARG A 93 25.35 8.86 1.38
C ARG A 93 25.40 10.00 0.35
N LEU A 94 24.24 10.49 -0.11
CA LEU A 94 24.13 11.61 -1.05
C LEU A 94 24.77 12.89 -0.54
N LEU A 95 24.62 13.21 0.75
CA LEU A 95 25.25 14.38 1.36
C LEU A 95 26.80 14.32 1.37
N ARG A 96 27.39 13.15 1.16
CA ARG A 96 28.85 12.94 1.11
C ARG A 96 29.39 12.91 -0.32
N CYS A 97 28.53 12.79 -1.32
CA CYS A 97 28.95 12.75 -2.72
C CYS A 97 29.59 14.08 -3.15
N GLN A 98 30.65 13.98 -3.95
CA GLN A 98 31.41 15.12 -4.46
C GLN A 98 31.31 15.29 -5.99
N SER A 99 30.69 14.33 -6.67
CA SER A 99 30.45 14.37 -8.12
C SER A 99 29.06 13.86 -8.48
N LEU A 100 28.60 14.21 -9.68
CA LEU A 100 27.33 13.72 -10.24
C LEU A 100 27.33 12.19 -10.41
N THR A 101 28.44 11.62 -10.86
CA THR A 101 28.60 10.17 -11.03
C THR A 101 28.39 9.43 -9.71
N GLN A 102 28.98 9.93 -8.61
CA GLN A 102 28.78 9.33 -7.29
C GLN A 102 27.32 9.39 -6.83
N VAL A 103 26.61 10.48 -7.13
CA VAL A 103 25.18 10.60 -6.81
C VAL A 103 24.37 9.57 -7.60
N LEU A 104 24.64 9.41 -8.89
CA LEU A 104 23.94 8.44 -9.72
C LEU A 104 24.22 7.01 -9.25
N GLU A 105 25.49 6.66 -8.99
CA GLU A 105 25.87 5.34 -8.48
C GLU A 105 25.19 5.00 -7.15
N GLU A 106 25.11 5.95 -6.22
CA GLU A 106 24.43 5.73 -4.92
C GLU A 106 22.91 5.60 -5.06
N LEU A 107 22.31 6.34 -6.00
CA LEU A 107 20.90 6.21 -6.35
C LEU A 107 20.63 4.84 -6.96
N GLU A 108 21.35 4.45 -8.01
CA GLU A 108 21.21 3.15 -8.67
C GLU A 108 21.39 2.00 -7.68
N ASN A 109 22.48 2.03 -6.90
CA ASN A 109 22.73 0.99 -5.90
C ASN A 109 21.62 0.87 -4.86
N THR A 110 21.08 1.98 -4.35
CA THR A 110 20.01 1.93 -3.35
C THR A 110 18.70 1.46 -3.97
N PHE A 111 18.33 2.01 -5.12
CA PHE A 111 17.07 1.67 -5.77
C PHE A 111 17.07 0.21 -6.24
N GLU A 112 18.17 -0.29 -6.81
CA GLU A 112 18.29 -1.68 -7.23
C GLU A 112 18.36 -2.64 -6.03
N ASN A 113 19.30 -2.42 -5.09
CA ASN A 113 19.62 -3.43 -4.07
C ASN A 113 18.77 -3.33 -2.80
N GLU A 114 18.30 -2.14 -2.42
CA GLU A 114 17.55 -1.93 -1.17
C GLU A 114 16.04 -1.75 -1.40
N LEU A 115 15.64 -1.27 -2.59
CA LEU A 115 14.24 -0.98 -2.92
C LEU A 115 13.66 -1.84 -4.04
N GLU A 116 14.45 -2.76 -4.63
CA GLU A 116 14.02 -3.67 -5.70
C GLU A 116 13.45 -2.95 -6.94
N MET A 117 14.07 -1.83 -7.29
CA MET A 117 13.71 -0.93 -8.39
C MET A 117 14.94 -0.64 -9.26
N PRO A 118 15.30 -1.54 -10.20
CA PRO A 118 16.53 -1.39 -10.99
C PRO A 118 16.46 -0.25 -12.01
N ALA A 119 15.25 0.12 -12.44
CA ALA A 119 15.04 1.11 -13.48
C ALA A 119 15.21 2.54 -12.93
N LEU A 120 16.36 3.17 -13.19
CA LEU A 120 16.61 4.56 -12.81
C LEU A 120 17.23 5.36 -13.95
N SER A 121 16.75 6.58 -14.17
CA SER A 121 17.30 7.49 -15.18
C SER A 121 17.31 8.93 -14.67
N LEU A 122 18.49 9.56 -14.67
CA LEU A 122 18.66 10.97 -14.33
C LEU A 122 18.99 11.77 -15.59
N LYS A 123 18.18 12.78 -15.87
CA LYS A 123 18.32 13.62 -17.07
C LYS A 123 18.28 15.10 -16.73
N PHE A 124 19.11 15.92 -17.37
CA PHE A 124 19.13 17.37 -17.18
C PHE A 124 18.48 18.08 -18.36
N PHE A 125 17.81 19.20 -18.08
CA PHE A 125 17.12 19.97 -19.12
C PHE A 125 18.06 20.94 -19.82
N ASP A 126 18.59 21.92 -19.09
CA ASP A 126 19.55 22.89 -19.61
C ASP A 126 20.76 22.88 -18.68
N SER A 127 21.71 22.01 -18.97
CA SER A 127 23.00 22.04 -18.30
C SER A 127 23.87 23.12 -18.95
N PRO A 128 24.46 24.04 -18.16
CA PRO A 128 25.47 24.97 -18.69
C PRO A 128 26.78 24.26 -19.09
N VAL A 129 26.92 22.98 -18.72
CA VAL A 129 28.07 22.11 -18.98
C VAL A 129 27.73 21.04 -20.00
N GLU A 130 28.66 20.70 -20.89
CA GLU A 130 28.59 19.46 -21.68
C GLU A 130 28.56 18.26 -20.73
N LEU A 131 27.41 17.61 -20.64
CA LEU A 131 27.22 16.36 -19.91
C LEU A 131 27.25 15.19 -20.89
N ASP A 132 27.68 14.01 -20.41
CA ASP A 132 27.61 12.77 -21.19
C ASP A 132 26.18 12.52 -21.71
N GLU A 133 26.07 11.83 -22.86
CA GLU A 133 24.79 11.52 -23.52
C GLU A 133 23.80 10.80 -22.57
N GLN A 134 24.32 10.06 -21.59
CA GLN A 134 23.50 9.39 -20.56
C GLN A 134 22.71 10.36 -19.68
N TYR A 135 23.19 11.59 -19.48
CA TYR A 135 22.54 12.62 -18.66
C TYR A 135 21.73 13.62 -19.50
N SER A 136 21.84 13.56 -20.82
CA SER A 136 21.19 14.50 -21.74
C SER A 136 19.97 13.87 -22.42
N PHE A 137 19.05 14.73 -22.88
CA PHE A 137 17.96 14.33 -23.76
C PHE A 137 18.38 14.51 -25.22
N ALA A 138 18.15 13.50 -26.06
CA ALA A 138 18.54 13.53 -27.47
C ALA A 138 17.75 14.51 -28.38
N SER A 139 16.80 15.31 -27.85
CA SER A 139 16.08 16.33 -28.65
C SER A 139 15.18 17.25 -27.81
N ASP A 140 14.96 18.49 -28.26
CA ASP A 140 14.03 19.50 -27.72
C ASP A 140 12.55 19.06 -27.64
N THR A 141 12.16 17.99 -28.33
CA THR A 141 10.79 17.44 -28.29
C THR A 141 10.43 16.77 -26.97
N HIS A 142 11.44 16.30 -26.22
CA HIS A 142 11.27 15.47 -25.03
C HIS A 142 10.87 16.26 -23.78
N LYS A 143 11.41 17.48 -23.61
CA LYS A 143 11.02 18.41 -22.53
C LYS A 143 9.53 18.76 -22.59
N LYS A 144 8.97 18.95 -23.79
CA LYS A 144 7.55 19.31 -24.00
C LYS A 144 6.57 18.18 -23.69
N LEU A 145 7.01 16.94 -23.87
CA LEU A 145 6.15 15.76 -23.65
C LEU A 145 6.06 15.44 -22.15
N LEU A 146 7.19 15.54 -21.44
CA LEU A 146 7.26 15.35 -20.00
C LEU A 146 6.60 16.51 -19.23
N SER A 147 6.83 17.77 -19.62
CA SER A 147 6.17 18.94 -19.00
C SER A 147 4.64 18.93 -19.10
N LYS A 148 4.04 18.22 -20.07
CA LYS A 148 2.57 18.07 -20.12
C LYS A 148 2.00 17.21 -19.00
N ARG A 149 2.80 16.31 -18.41
CA ARG A 149 2.36 15.45 -17.28
C ARG A 149 2.49 16.15 -15.94
N PHE A 150 3.40 17.12 -15.85
CA PHE A 150 3.58 17.98 -14.71
C PHE A 150 2.75 19.25 -14.91
N ASN A 151 1.46 19.20 -14.55
CA ASN A 151 0.64 20.42 -14.48
C ASN A 151 1.10 21.27 -13.28
N ASP A 152 0.49 21.06 -12.12
CA ASP A 152 0.71 21.85 -10.90
C ASP A 152 1.59 21.13 -9.87
N SER A 153 2.08 19.93 -10.20
CA SER A 153 2.89 19.11 -9.30
C SER A 153 4.21 18.73 -9.94
N SER A 154 5.30 18.83 -9.18
CA SER A 154 6.64 18.41 -9.57
C SER A 154 6.84 16.89 -9.60
N ILE A 155 5.83 16.10 -9.19
CA ILE A 155 5.90 14.63 -9.13
C ILE A 155 4.71 14.00 -9.84
N TYR A 156 5.02 13.12 -10.78
CA TYR A 156 4.06 12.27 -11.47
C TYR A 156 4.28 10.80 -11.08
N LEU A 157 3.21 10.11 -10.70
CA LEU A 157 3.19 8.67 -10.46
C LEU A 157 2.15 8.06 -11.40
N GLY A 158 2.52 7.00 -12.13
CA GLY A 158 1.55 6.29 -12.96
C GLY A 158 2.21 5.47 -14.06
N ARG A 159 1.51 5.33 -15.19
CA ARG A 159 1.97 4.57 -16.35
C ARG A 159 2.49 5.50 -17.44
N LEU A 160 3.44 5.00 -18.24
CA LEU A 160 3.95 5.66 -19.43
C LEU A 160 3.30 5.09 -20.68
N THR A 161 3.24 5.90 -21.74
CA THR A 161 2.99 5.42 -23.10
C THR A 161 4.25 4.75 -23.66
N GLU A 162 4.10 3.89 -24.66
CA GLU A 162 5.22 3.16 -25.27
C GLU A 162 6.31 4.09 -25.84
N GLN A 163 5.93 5.28 -26.31
CA GLN A 163 6.86 6.30 -26.81
C GLN A 163 7.67 6.95 -25.67
N GLU A 164 7.04 7.21 -24.53
CA GLU A 164 7.70 7.77 -23.33
C GLU A 164 8.59 6.74 -22.66
N HIS A 165 8.17 5.47 -22.69
CA HIS A 165 8.92 4.35 -22.15
C HIS A 165 10.27 4.21 -22.86
N LYS A 166 10.28 4.06 -24.19
CA LYS A 166 11.51 3.96 -25.00
C LYS A 166 12.48 5.13 -24.83
N LEU A 167 11.95 6.29 -24.43
CA LEU A 167 12.75 7.49 -24.22
C LEU A 167 13.51 7.48 -22.89
N LEU A 168 12.88 6.95 -21.84
CA LEU A 168 13.43 6.95 -20.47
C LEU A 168 14.15 5.64 -20.16
N PHE A 169 13.66 4.53 -20.72
CA PHE A 169 14.11 3.18 -20.43
C PHE A 169 14.13 2.41 -21.75
N GLN A 170 15.31 2.23 -22.33
CA GLN A 170 15.42 1.70 -23.71
C GLN A 170 14.90 0.27 -23.85
N ASP A 171 15.24 -0.62 -22.90
CA ASP A 171 15.02 -2.08 -23.04
C ASP A 171 14.43 -2.75 -21.78
N GLU A 172 13.93 -1.99 -20.80
CA GLU A 172 13.41 -2.54 -19.55
C GLU A 172 11.89 -2.72 -19.52
N ASP A 173 11.39 -3.83 -18.99
CA ASP A 173 9.96 -4.15 -18.96
C ASP A 173 9.25 -3.43 -17.78
N ILE A 174 9.08 -2.11 -17.92
CA ILE A 174 8.57 -1.21 -16.87
C ILE A 174 7.07 -0.97 -17.05
N ALA A 175 6.30 -1.32 -16.03
CA ALA A 175 4.84 -1.19 -16.05
C ALA A 175 4.33 0.05 -15.30
N SER A 176 5.09 0.59 -14.34
CA SER A 176 4.78 1.85 -13.67
C SER A 176 6.03 2.71 -13.44
N VAL A 177 5.85 4.02 -13.33
CA VAL A 177 6.93 5.00 -13.18
C VAL A 177 6.62 6.04 -12.12
N ALA A 178 7.66 6.52 -11.45
CA ALA A 178 7.71 7.78 -10.75
C ALA A 178 8.63 8.75 -11.49
N LEU A 179 8.11 9.94 -11.83
CA LEU A 179 8.88 11.03 -12.43
C LEU A 179 8.92 12.21 -11.45
N LEU A 180 10.12 12.75 -11.22
CA LEU A 180 10.37 13.86 -10.31
C LEU A 180 11.10 14.98 -11.04
N LEU A 181 10.53 16.18 -11.09
CA LEU A 181 11.24 17.37 -11.56
C LEU A 181 12.24 17.86 -10.51
N LEU A 182 13.43 18.26 -10.94
CA LEU A 182 14.53 18.70 -10.10
C LEU A 182 14.77 20.20 -10.28
N GLY A 183 15.16 20.87 -9.20
CA GLY A 183 15.29 22.32 -9.13
C GLY A 183 14.15 22.96 -8.33
N ASP A 184 14.37 24.20 -7.87
CA ASP A 184 13.38 24.94 -7.06
C ASP A 184 12.05 25.13 -7.81
N ASN A 185 12.10 25.22 -9.14
CA ASN A 185 10.94 25.34 -10.03
C ASN A 185 10.87 24.19 -11.07
N GLY A 186 11.65 23.11 -10.90
CA GLY A 186 11.70 21.99 -11.85
C GLY A 186 12.49 22.28 -13.13
N GLU A 187 13.35 23.29 -13.11
CA GLU A 187 14.14 23.78 -14.25
C GLU A 187 15.45 23.01 -14.48
N LEU A 188 15.96 22.32 -13.46
CA LEU A 188 17.28 21.68 -13.50
C LEU A 188 17.27 20.41 -14.36
N GLY A 189 16.27 19.56 -14.14
CA GLY A 189 16.22 18.24 -14.75
C GLY A 189 15.09 17.39 -14.20
N MET A 190 15.22 16.07 -14.37
CA MET A 190 14.24 15.10 -13.95
C MET A 190 14.91 13.79 -13.54
N LEU A 191 14.40 13.18 -12.47
CA LEU A 191 14.68 11.80 -12.10
C LEU A 191 13.47 10.93 -12.48
N ALA A 192 13.71 9.84 -13.19
CA ALA A 192 12.72 8.82 -13.50
C ALA A 192 13.10 7.50 -12.80
N VAL A 193 12.14 6.91 -12.11
CA VAL A 193 12.27 5.60 -11.46
C VAL A 193 11.16 4.69 -11.98
N GLY A 194 11.52 3.54 -12.51
CA GLY A 194 10.59 2.54 -13.04
C GLY A 194 10.43 1.33 -12.12
N ASN A 195 9.27 0.66 -12.23
CA ASN A 195 9.05 -0.63 -11.62
C ASN A 195 8.31 -1.56 -12.60
N THR A 196 8.64 -2.85 -12.58
CA THR A 196 7.99 -3.90 -13.40
C THR A 196 6.55 -4.17 -12.97
N ASN A 197 6.17 -3.81 -11.74
CA ASN A 197 4.82 -3.93 -11.22
C ASN A 197 3.98 -2.68 -11.55
N ALA A 198 2.84 -2.88 -12.23
CA ALA A 198 1.93 -1.82 -12.66
C ALA A 198 1.18 -1.10 -11.53
N SER A 199 1.13 -1.70 -10.33
CA SER A 199 0.48 -1.18 -9.11
C SER A 199 1.47 -0.63 -8.09
N HIS A 200 2.77 -0.57 -8.43
CA HIS A 200 3.76 -0.01 -7.51
C HIS A 200 3.62 1.51 -7.40
N PHE A 201 3.65 2.24 -8.53
CA PHE A 201 3.49 3.70 -8.56
C PHE A 201 2.04 4.10 -8.88
N GLU A 202 1.14 3.88 -7.91
CA GLU A 202 -0.23 4.34 -8.03
C GLU A 202 -0.35 5.85 -7.71
N PRO A 203 -1.24 6.60 -8.39
CA PRO A 203 -1.43 8.03 -8.13
C PRO A 203 -1.83 8.37 -6.68
N ALA A 204 -2.44 7.41 -5.97
CA ALA A 204 -2.86 7.53 -4.58
C ALA A 204 -1.75 7.22 -3.56
N MET A 205 -0.58 6.75 -4.01
CA MET A 205 0.54 6.43 -3.13
C MET A 205 1.03 7.68 -2.40
N ASP A 206 1.43 7.52 -1.13
CA ASP A 206 2.06 8.59 -0.38
C ASP A 206 3.36 9.04 -1.09
N LYS A 207 3.51 10.35 -1.24
CA LYS A 207 4.63 10.97 -1.95
C LYS A 207 5.70 11.50 -1.00
N LEU A 208 5.59 11.31 0.31
CA LEU A 208 6.45 11.94 1.33
C LEU A 208 7.94 11.70 1.08
N LEU A 209 8.36 10.43 0.95
CA LEU A 209 9.76 10.07 0.78
C LEU A 209 10.32 10.53 -0.59
N ILE A 210 9.50 10.42 -1.63
CA ILE A 210 9.85 10.87 -2.98
C ILE A 210 9.97 12.41 -3.02
N ASN A 211 9.08 13.14 -2.34
CA ASN A 211 9.18 14.60 -2.16
C ASN A 211 10.46 15.00 -1.43
N GLN A 212 10.81 14.28 -0.34
CA GLN A 212 12.04 14.54 0.41
C GLN A 212 13.28 14.28 -0.44
N LEU A 213 13.29 13.20 -1.23
CA LEU A 213 14.36 12.91 -2.17
C LEU A 213 14.47 14.01 -3.24
N GLN A 214 13.34 14.45 -3.81
CA GLN A 214 13.30 15.54 -4.78
C GLN A 214 13.93 16.82 -4.21
N ALA A 215 13.53 17.21 -3.00
CA ALA A 215 14.03 18.42 -2.35
C ALA A 215 15.54 18.33 -2.08
N LEU A 216 16.02 17.16 -1.61
CA LEU A 216 17.44 16.94 -1.35
C LEU A 216 18.26 17.02 -2.64
N LEU A 217 17.83 16.33 -3.71
CA LEU A 217 18.52 16.35 -5.00
C LEU A 217 18.51 17.75 -5.61
N SER A 218 17.40 18.48 -5.51
CA SER A 218 17.28 19.86 -6.00
C SER A 218 18.25 20.82 -5.28
N ALA A 219 18.55 20.56 -4.00
CA ALA A 219 19.53 21.34 -3.25
C ALA A 219 20.99 20.92 -3.54
N LEU A 220 21.25 19.63 -3.75
CA LEU A 220 22.60 19.09 -3.92
C LEU A 220 23.16 19.28 -5.34
N LEU A 221 22.35 18.98 -6.36
CA LEU A 221 22.81 18.92 -7.75
C LEU A 221 23.36 20.27 -8.28
N PRO A 222 22.78 21.45 -7.97
CA PRO A 222 23.33 22.73 -8.42
C PRO A 222 24.76 23.00 -7.89
N GLY A 223 25.07 22.55 -6.68
CA GLY A 223 26.41 22.67 -6.10
C GLY A 223 27.43 21.78 -6.81
N LEU A 224 27.02 20.54 -7.15
CA LEU A 224 27.86 19.59 -7.85
C LEU A 224 28.10 19.99 -9.32
N LEU A 225 27.10 20.53 -9.99
CA LEU A 225 27.22 21.04 -11.36
C LEU A 225 28.24 22.20 -11.44
N LYS A 226 28.22 23.13 -10.48
CA LYS A 226 29.22 24.22 -10.41
C LYS A 226 30.65 23.72 -10.19
N ASN A 227 30.81 22.69 -9.36
CA ASN A 227 32.12 22.10 -9.13
C ASN A 227 32.63 21.34 -10.36
N HIS A 228 31.72 20.81 -11.19
CA HIS A 228 32.07 20.15 -12.44
C HIS A 228 32.51 21.13 -13.54
N GLU A 229 32.02 22.39 -13.55
CA GLU A 229 32.55 23.45 -14.43
C GLU A 229 33.96 23.92 -14.06
N ALA A 230 34.34 23.79 -12.79
CA ALA A 230 35.59 24.32 -12.26
C ALA A 230 36.78 23.33 -12.33
N ALA A 231 36.53 22.07 -12.72
CA ALA A 231 37.51 21.00 -12.85
C ALA A 231 37.89 20.76 -14.31
#